data_AF-A0A523ZJ27-F1
#
_entry.id   AF-A0A523ZJ27-F1
#
_cell.length_a   1.000
_cell.length_b   1.000
_cell.length_c   1.000
_cell.angle_alpha   90.00
_cell.angle_beta   90.00
_cell.angle_gamma   90.00
#
_symmetry.space_group_name_H-M   'P 1'
#
loop_
_entity.id
_entity.type
_entity.pdbx_description
1 polymer ?
#
loop_
_entity_poly.entity_id
_entity_poly.type
_entity_poly.pdbx_seq_one_letter_code
_entity_poly.pdbx_strand_id
1 'polypeptide(L)'
;MSVVTKYLWIVVLGLSVAAFALGVMFIVQGVTKADWMEDAMRIEQVTLGLDETAVANGELVDSAGEAQAAGDVVREHRRGIASTYDELMGEGRFDPTDPEHLSYAQALNMENYLYLAVLGFGVTQMLIGSGVFMLVTAAALGGTGLVLRRRI
;
A
#
# COMPACT_ATOMS: atom_id res chain seq x y z
N MET A 1 35.49 35.83 -2.51
CA MET A 1 34.49 34.77 -2.23
C MET A 1 33.15 35.46 -2.04
N SER A 2 32.12 35.13 -2.83
CA SER A 2 30.80 35.79 -2.72
C SER A 2 30.12 35.40 -1.41
N VAL A 3 29.25 36.28 -0.87
CA VAL A 3 28.48 36.02 0.37
C VAL A 3 27.71 34.68 0.28
N VAL A 4 27.22 34.35 -0.92
CA VAL A 4 26.54 33.09 -1.24
C VAL A 4 27.41 31.86 -0.96
N THR A 5 28.71 31.93 -1.29
CA THR A 5 29.63 30.81 -1.06
C THR A 5 29.84 30.56 0.43
N LYS A 6 29.90 31.65 1.24
CA LYS A 6 30.15 31.58 2.69
C LYS A 6 29.05 30.89 3.49
N TYR A 7 27.79 30.96 3.02
CA TYR A 7 26.64 30.37 3.70
C TYR A 7 26.09 29.08 3.06
N LEU A 8 26.66 28.67 1.92
CA LEU A 8 26.23 27.49 1.17
C LEU A 8 26.19 26.23 2.05
N TRP A 9 27.19 26.03 2.92
CA TRP A 9 27.26 24.87 3.80
C TRP A 9 26.09 24.82 4.79
N ILE A 10 25.59 25.97 5.27
CA ILE A 10 24.44 26.03 6.19
C ILE A 10 23.17 25.59 5.46
N VAL A 11 22.98 26.08 4.23
CA VAL A 11 21.81 25.71 3.41
C VAL A 11 21.81 24.20 3.13
N VAL A 12 22.96 23.65 2.74
CA VAL A 12 23.11 22.21 2.45
C VAL A 12 22.85 21.36 3.70
N LEU A 13 23.37 21.77 4.86
CA LEU A 13 23.06 21.08 6.12
C LEU A 13 21.58 21.21 6.52
N GLY A 14 20.96 22.36 6.28
CA GLY A 14 19.53 22.56 6.50
C GLY A 14 18.69 21.60 5.66
N LEU A 15 19.03 21.45 4.37
CA LEU A 15 18.37 20.48 3.47
C LEU A 15 18.61 19.03 3.91
N SER A 16 19.80 18.70 4.44
CA SER A 16 20.09 17.38 5.02
C SER A 16 19.15 17.07 6.21
N VAL A 17 18.99 18.00 7.15
CA VAL A 17 18.10 17.82 8.30
C VAL A 17 16.63 17.69 7.86
N ALA A 18 16.19 18.51 6.91
CA ALA A 18 14.83 18.44 6.37
C ALA A 18 14.56 17.10 5.68
N ALA A 19 15.47 16.64 4.81
CA ALA A 19 15.37 15.34 4.15
C ALA A 19 15.37 14.19 5.16
N PHE A 20 16.19 14.27 6.22
CA PHE A 20 16.20 13.27 7.27
C PHE A 20 14.86 13.19 7.99
N ALA A 21 14.31 14.32 8.41
CA ALA A 21 13.04 14.38 9.11
C ALA A 21 11.88 13.83 8.27
N LEU A 22 11.81 14.21 6.99
CA LEU A 22 10.80 13.68 6.06
C LEU A 22 10.99 12.18 5.80
N GLY A 23 12.24 11.72 5.67
CA GLY A 23 12.55 10.31 5.47
C GLY A 23 12.08 9.45 6.63
N VAL A 24 12.38 9.85 7.87
CA VAL A 24 11.88 9.17 9.08
C VAL A 24 10.36 9.18 9.11
N MET A 25 9.72 10.33 8.87
CA MET A 25 8.27 10.45 8.87
C MET A 25 7.61 9.49 7.89
N PHE A 26 8.11 9.38 6.66
CA PHE A 26 7.55 8.51 5.64
C PHE A 26 7.69 7.03 5.98
N ILE A 27 8.84 6.62 6.54
CA ILE A 27 9.03 5.23 6.99
C ILE A 27 8.05 4.91 8.12
N VAL A 28 7.96 5.77 9.14
CA VAL A 28 7.05 5.54 10.27
C VAL A 28 5.60 5.45 9.79
N GLN A 29 5.15 6.39 8.95
CA GLN A 29 3.80 6.34 8.39
C GLN A 29 3.56 5.09 7.54
N GLY A 30 4.53 4.69 6.71
CA GLY A 30 4.44 3.50 5.89
C GLY A 30 4.29 2.22 6.73
N VAL A 31 5.14 2.04 7.75
CA VAL A 31 5.08 0.88 8.65
C VAL A 31 3.78 0.87 9.44
N THR A 32 3.44 1.96 10.12
CA THR A 32 2.21 2.02 10.94
C THR A 32 0.94 1.76 10.13
N LYS A 33 0.90 2.18 8.86
CA LYS A 33 -0.24 1.90 7.98
C LYS A 33 -0.24 0.47 7.45
N ALA A 34 0.93 -0.14 7.21
CA ALA A 34 1.02 -1.54 6.86
C ALA A 34 0.52 -2.43 8.01
N ASP A 35 0.99 -2.18 9.23
CA ASP A 35 0.57 -2.91 10.44
C ASP A 35 -0.95 -2.79 10.66
N TRP A 36 -1.49 -1.58 10.53
CA TRP A 36 -2.93 -1.35 10.68
C TRP A 36 -3.77 -2.10 9.63
N MET A 37 -3.25 -2.25 8.41
CA MET A 37 -3.93 -3.01 7.36
C MET A 37 -3.89 -4.51 7.63
N GLU A 38 -2.74 -5.03 8.06
CA GLU A 38 -2.60 -6.41 8.52
C GLU A 38 -3.57 -6.72 9.66
N ASP A 39 -3.63 -5.86 10.70
CA ASP A 39 -4.57 -6.00 11.80
C ASP A 39 -6.03 -5.97 11.33
N ALA A 40 -6.37 -5.06 10.42
CA ALA A 40 -7.73 -4.96 9.87
C ALA A 40 -8.11 -6.24 9.11
N MET A 41 -7.23 -6.78 8.26
CA MET A 41 -7.52 -8.02 7.52
C MET A 41 -7.62 -9.24 8.46
N ARG A 42 -6.83 -9.26 9.54
CA ARG A 42 -6.93 -10.30 10.58
C ARG A 42 -8.25 -10.26 11.35
N ILE A 43 -8.75 -9.06 11.67
CA ILE A 43 -10.05 -8.88 12.33
C ILE A 43 -11.20 -9.41 11.45
N GLU A 44 -11.13 -9.16 10.14
CA GLU A 44 -12.14 -9.62 9.18
C GLU A 44 -12.07 -11.14 8.91
N GLN A 45 -11.08 -11.85 9.47
CA GLN A 45 -10.85 -13.29 9.32
C GLN A 45 -10.96 -13.78 7.87
N VAL A 46 -10.42 -13.02 6.93
CA VAL A 46 -10.44 -13.41 5.53
C VAL A 46 -9.48 -14.59 5.33
N THR A 47 -10.03 -15.78 5.13
CA THR A 47 -9.29 -17.02 4.81
C THR A 47 -9.37 -17.42 3.34
N LEU A 48 -10.16 -16.67 2.56
CA LEU A 48 -10.35 -16.89 1.12
C LEU A 48 -9.00 -16.79 0.39
N GLY A 49 -8.66 -17.80 -0.43
CA GLY A 49 -7.43 -17.82 -1.22
C GLY A 49 -6.19 -18.42 -0.54
N LEU A 50 -6.28 -18.79 0.74
CA LEU A 50 -5.25 -19.56 1.44
C LEU A 50 -5.42 -21.07 1.17
N ASP A 51 -4.32 -21.83 1.26
CA ASP A 51 -4.39 -23.29 1.11
C ASP A 51 -5.04 -23.96 2.34
N GLU A 52 -5.54 -25.19 2.19
CA GLU A 52 -6.22 -25.90 3.28
C GLU A 52 -5.33 -26.13 4.51
N THR A 53 -4.00 -26.20 4.32
CA THR A 53 -3.04 -26.36 5.42
C THR A 53 -2.81 -25.06 6.19
N ALA A 54 -2.78 -23.92 5.50
CA ALA A 54 -2.70 -22.56 6.04
C ALA A 54 -3.96 -22.24 6.85
N VAL A 55 -5.13 -22.55 6.29
CA VAL A 55 -6.41 -22.39 7.01
C VAL A 55 -6.47 -23.28 8.25
N ALA A 56 -6.01 -24.53 8.17
CA ALA A 56 -5.92 -25.44 9.32
C ALA A 56 -4.92 -24.98 10.40
N ASN A 57 -3.89 -24.23 10.00
CA ASN A 57 -2.93 -23.60 10.91
C ASN A 57 -3.42 -22.25 11.47
N GLY A 58 -4.58 -21.76 11.03
CA GLY A 58 -5.15 -20.48 11.45
C GLY A 58 -4.50 -19.26 10.79
N GLU A 59 -3.83 -19.43 9.65
CA GLU A 59 -3.28 -18.33 8.85
C GLU A 59 -4.41 -17.51 8.24
N LEU A 60 -4.16 -16.21 8.13
CA LEU A 60 -5.09 -15.20 7.62
C LEU A 60 -4.40 -14.42 6.51
N VAL A 61 -5.19 -13.85 5.61
CA VAL A 61 -4.68 -12.90 4.62
C VAL A 61 -4.09 -11.71 5.38
N ASP A 62 -2.77 -11.54 5.34
CA ASP A 62 -2.05 -10.43 6.00
C ASP A 62 -1.05 -9.71 5.08
N SER A 63 -0.91 -10.18 3.85
CA SER A 63 -0.04 -9.58 2.83
C SER A 63 -0.78 -9.14 1.57
N ALA A 64 -0.11 -8.29 0.78
CA ALA A 64 -0.61 -7.88 -0.54
C ALA A 64 -0.82 -9.08 -1.49
N GLY A 65 0.06 -10.09 -1.43
CA GLY A 65 -0.03 -11.27 -2.29
C GLY A 65 -1.25 -12.12 -1.95
N GLU A 66 -1.51 -12.33 -0.67
CA GLU A 66 -2.67 -13.09 -0.19
C GLU A 66 -3.98 -12.33 -0.45
N ALA A 67 -4.01 -11.00 -0.25
CA ALA A 67 -5.17 -10.19 -0.56
C ALA A 67 -5.50 -10.24 -2.06
N GLN A 68 -4.48 -10.27 -2.91
CA GLN A 68 -4.66 -10.47 -4.35
C GLN A 68 -5.21 -11.86 -4.66
N ALA A 69 -4.66 -12.92 -4.06
CA ALA A 69 -5.13 -14.29 -4.26
C ALA A 69 -6.60 -14.47 -3.81
N ALA A 70 -6.94 -13.92 -2.64
CA ALA A 70 -8.32 -13.86 -2.14
C ALA A 70 -9.24 -13.15 -3.13
N GLY A 71 -8.82 -11.98 -3.63
CA GLY A 71 -9.56 -11.21 -4.62
C GLY A 71 -9.75 -11.96 -5.93
N ASP A 72 -8.73 -12.69 -6.39
CA ASP A 72 -8.79 -13.52 -7.59
C ASP A 72 -9.76 -14.71 -7.43
N VAL A 73 -9.85 -15.32 -6.25
CA VAL A 73 -10.85 -16.37 -5.95
C VAL A 73 -12.26 -15.81 -5.98
N VAL A 74 -12.50 -14.67 -5.33
CA VAL A 74 -13.81 -13.99 -5.35
C VAL A 74 -14.18 -13.58 -6.77
N ARG A 75 -13.21 -13.10 -7.55
CA ARG A 75 -13.40 -12.74 -8.96
C ARG A 75 -13.81 -13.93 -9.81
N GLU A 76 -13.18 -15.09 -9.59
CA GLU A 76 -13.52 -16.32 -10.29
C GLU A 76 -14.96 -16.75 -9.95
N HIS A 77 -15.32 -16.72 -8.68
CA HIS A 77 -16.69 -16.99 -8.25
C HIS A 77 -17.70 -16.03 -8.91
N ARG A 78 -17.42 -14.71 -8.89
CA ARG A 78 -18.25 -13.70 -9.55
C ARG A 78 -18.43 -13.99 -11.04
N ARG A 79 -17.33 -14.33 -11.73
CA ARG A 79 -17.34 -14.66 -13.16
C ARG A 79 -18.06 -15.97 -13.48
N GLY A 80 -18.14 -16.88 -12.52
CA GLY A 80 -18.97 -18.08 -12.60
C GLY A 80 -20.48 -17.80 -12.56
N ILE A 81 -20.90 -16.68 -11.95
CA ILE A 81 -22.30 -16.21 -11.99
C ILE A 81 -22.57 -15.56 -13.36
N ALA A 82 -21.77 -14.56 -13.73
CA ALA A 82 -21.80 -13.92 -15.04
C ALA A 82 -20.42 -13.38 -15.39
N SER A 83 -19.97 -13.47 -16.65
CA SER A 83 -18.62 -13.04 -17.00
C SER A 83 -18.43 -11.52 -16.87
N THR A 84 -19.52 -10.76 -17.08
CA THR A 84 -19.56 -9.31 -17.02
C THR A 84 -20.87 -8.81 -16.40
N TYR A 85 -20.88 -7.55 -15.98
CA TYR A 85 -22.09 -6.90 -15.49
C TYR A 85 -23.18 -6.81 -16.57
N ASP A 86 -22.79 -6.56 -17.83
CA ASP A 86 -23.74 -6.48 -18.94
C ASP A 86 -24.36 -7.86 -19.24
N GLU A 87 -23.60 -8.95 -19.10
CA GLU A 87 -24.15 -10.30 -19.24
C GLU A 87 -25.12 -10.64 -18.11
N LEU A 88 -24.84 -10.19 -16.88
CA LEU A 88 -25.75 -10.36 -15.75
C LEU A 88 -27.06 -9.59 -15.97
N MET A 89 -26.98 -8.34 -16.43
CA MET A 89 -28.15 -7.48 -16.58
C MET A 89 -28.95 -7.77 -17.85
N GLY A 90 -28.29 -8.22 -18.93
CA GLY A 90 -28.89 -8.27 -20.26
C GLY A 90 -29.43 -6.89 -20.67
N GLU A 91 -30.74 -6.82 -20.97
CA GLU A 91 -31.45 -5.55 -21.23
C GLU A 91 -32.09 -4.93 -19.97
N GLY A 92 -31.95 -5.59 -18.83
CA GLY A 92 -32.58 -5.24 -17.56
C GLY A 92 -31.79 -4.25 -16.70
N ARG A 93 -32.24 -4.10 -15.45
CA ARG A 93 -31.60 -3.30 -14.41
C ARG A 93 -31.40 -4.17 -13.16
N PHE A 94 -30.52 -3.72 -12.27
CA PHE A 94 -30.28 -4.40 -11.01
C PHE A 94 -31.59 -4.60 -10.23
N ASP A 95 -31.80 -5.85 -9.79
CA ASP A 95 -32.95 -6.27 -8.99
C ASP A 95 -32.44 -6.79 -7.64
N PRO A 96 -32.71 -6.08 -6.52
CA PRO A 96 -32.27 -6.50 -5.19
C PRO A 96 -33.07 -7.69 -4.64
N THR A 97 -34.08 -8.19 -5.34
CA THR A 97 -34.83 -9.39 -4.96
C THR A 97 -34.35 -10.64 -5.69
N ASP A 98 -33.52 -10.47 -6.72
CA ASP A 98 -32.88 -11.56 -7.44
C ASP A 98 -31.62 -12.02 -6.69
N PRO A 99 -31.55 -13.30 -6.27
CA PRO A 99 -30.41 -13.82 -5.53
C PRO A 99 -29.10 -13.85 -6.34
N GLU A 100 -29.14 -13.97 -7.67
CA GLU A 100 -27.93 -13.92 -8.51
C GLU A 100 -27.38 -12.50 -8.59
N HIS A 101 -28.26 -11.51 -8.79
CA HIS A 101 -27.86 -10.10 -8.78
C HIS A 101 -27.24 -9.70 -7.44
N LEU A 102 -27.85 -10.09 -6.33
CA LEU A 102 -27.34 -9.84 -4.99
C LEU A 102 -25.96 -10.49 -4.77
N SER A 103 -25.82 -11.77 -5.12
CA SER A 103 -24.57 -12.52 -4.92
C SER A 103 -23.43 -11.95 -5.78
N TYR A 104 -23.72 -11.60 -7.04
CA TYR A 104 -22.76 -10.94 -7.92
C TYR A 104 -22.32 -9.59 -7.37
N ALA A 105 -23.25 -8.76 -6.90
CA ALA A 105 -22.94 -7.45 -6.33
C ALA A 105 -22.11 -7.56 -5.05
N GLN A 106 -22.40 -8.54 -4.19
CA GLN A 106 -21.63 -8.82 -2.99
C GLN A 106 -20.20 -9.27 -3.35
N ALA A 107 -20.05 -10.22 -4.29
CA ALA A 107 -18.74 -10.68 -4.74
C ALA A 107 -17.94 -9.53 -5.37
N LEU A 108 -18.56 -8.68 -6.19
CA LEU A 108 -17.93 -7.48 -6.76
C LEU A 108 -17.43 -6.51 -5.68
N ASN A 109 -18.22 -6.31 -4.61
CA ASN A 109 -17.83 -5.44 -3.50
C ASN A 109 -16.63 -6.01 -2.74
N MET A 110 -16.64 -7.31 -2.44
CA MET A 110 -15.53 -7.99 -1.77
C MET A 110 -14.25 -8.00 -2.61
N GLU A 111 -14.36 -8.29 -3.91
CA GLU A 111 -13.23 -8.21 -4.85
C GLU A 111 -12.60 -6.81 -4.85
N ASN A 112 -13.43 -5.77 -4.91
CA ASN A 112 -12.94 -4.39 -4.87
C ASN A 112 -12.27 -4.05 -3.53
N TYR A 113 -12.84 -4.48 -2.40
CA TYR A 113 -12.23 -4.30 -1.09
C TYR A 113 -10.83 -4.95 -1.01
N LEU A 114 -10.70 -6.19 -1.50
CA LEU A 114 -9.44 -6.94 -1.50
C LEU A 114 -8.39 -6.29 -2.41
N TYR A 115 -8.76 -5.87 -3.63
CA TYR A 115 -7.81 -5.15 -4.49
C TYR A 115 -7.47 -3.75 -3.97
N LEU A 116 -8.37 -3.07 -3.26
CA LEU A 116 -8.04 -1.83 -2.55
C LEU A 116 -7.03 -2.09 -1.42
N ALA A 117 -7.11 -3.24 -0.73
CA ALA A 117 -6.09 -3.65 0.22
C ALA A 117 -4.73 -3.87 -0.47
N VAL A 118 -4.69 -4.56 -1.62
CA VAL A 118 -3.46 -4.71 -2.42
C VAL A 118 -2.84 -3.36 -2.77
N LEU A 119 -3.67 -2.41 -3.24
CA LEU A 119 -3.21 -1.05 -3.53
C LEU A 119 -2.70 -0.34 -2.27
N GLY A 120 -3.38 -0.48 -1.14
CA GLY A 120 -2.96 0.11 0.13
C GLY A 120 -1.59 -0.40 0.57
N PHE A 121 -1.33 -1.71 0.50
CA PHE A 121 0.00 -2.26 0.77
C PHE A 121 1.06 -1.78 -0.23
N GLY A 122 0.70 -1.62 -1.50
CA GLY A 122 1.59 -1.02 -2.50
C GLY A 122 1.98 0.42 -2.13
N VAL A 123 1.01 1.21 -1.65
CA VAL A 123 1.24 2.59 -1.21
C VAL A 123 2.13 2.66 0.04
N THR A 124 1.92 1.78 1.03
CA THR A 124 2.78 1.75 2.23
C THR A 124 4.22 1.38 1.88
N GLN A 125 4.44 0.42 0.98
CA GLN A 125 5.77 0.09 0.45
C GLN A 125 6.42 1.29 -0.27
N MET A 126 5.67 2.02 -1.09
CA MET A 126 6.17 3.24 -1.74
C MET A 126 6.58 4.33 -0.74
N LEU A 127 5.82 4.50 0.35
CA LEU A 127 6.16 5.44 1.43
C LEU A 127 7.47 5.03 2.13
N ILE A 128 7.62 3.75 2.49
CA ILE A 128 8.83 3.22 3.11
C ILE A 128 10.03 3.42 2.18
N GLY A 129 9.92 3.02 0.91
CA GLY A 129 10.98 3.17 -0.09
C GLY A 129 11.39 4.63 -0.31
N SER A 130 10.40 5.53 -0.41
CA SER A 130 10.63 6.97 -0.53
C SER A 130 11.34 7.53 0.71
N GLY A 131 10.94 7.09 1.90
CA GLY A 131 11.56 7.51 3.15
C GLY A 131 13.01 7.04 3.26
N VAL A 132 13.31 5.79 2.90
CA VAL A 132 14.69 5.26 2.84
C VAL A 132 15.54 6.08 1.86
N PHE A 133 15.02 6.38 0.66
CA PHE A 133 15.71 7.22 -0.30
C PHE A 133 16.02 8.63 0.25
N MET A 134 15.08 9.24 0.98
CA MET A 134 15.30 10.52 1.63
C MET A 134 16.38 10.46 2.72
N LEU A 135 16.46 9.37 3.48
CA LEU A 135 17.53 9.19 4.47
C LEU A 135 18.92 9.08 3.82
N VAL A 136 19.02 8.34 2.71
CA VAL A 136 20.28 8.26 1.93
C VAL A 136 20.66 9.64 1.40
N THR A 137 19.69 10.38 0.85
CA THR A 137 19.88 11.75 0.37
C THR A 137 20.33 12.68 1.50
N ALA A 138 19.73 12.56 2.68
CA ALA A 138 20.10 13.32 3.87
C ALA A 138 21.55 13.06 4.28
N ALA A 139 22.00 11.80 4.27
CA ALA A 139 23.38 11.44 4.57
C ALA A 139 24.37 12.03 3.55
N ALA A 140 24.03 11.96 2.25
CA ALA A 140 24.85 12.53 1.18
C ALA A 140 24.97 14.07 1.29
N LEU A 141 23.86 14.77 1.53
CA LEU A 141 23.83 16.21 1.76
C LEU A 141 24.59 16.59 3.03
N GLY A 142 24.41 15.83 4.11
CA GLY A 142 25.09 16.04 5.38
C GLY A 142 26.60 15.94 5.23
N GLY A 143 27.09 14.89 4.58
CA GLY A 143 28.50 14.71 4.25
C GLY A 143 29.04 15.85 3.39
N THR A 144 28.30 16.24 2.35
CA THR A 144 28.67 17.36 1.46
C THR A 144 28.77 18.69 2.23
N GLY A 145 27.80 18.98 3.08
CA GLY A 145 27.79 20.19 3.92
C GLY A 145 28.96 20.25 4.89
N LEU A 146 29.34 19.11 5.49
CA LEU A 146 30.50 19.01 6.37
C LEU A 146 31.83 19.21 5.61
N VAL A 147 31.95 18.66 4.40
CA VAL A 147 33.14 18.86 3.56
C VAL A 147 33.26 20.32 3.13
N LEU A 148 32.16 20.97 2.74
CA LEU A 148 32.13 22.40 2.39
C LEU A 148 32.56 23.27 3.58
N ARG A 149 32.06 22.99 4.78
CA ARG A 149 32.46 23.71 6.00
C ARG A 149 33.96 23.63 6.28
N ARG A 150 34.64 22.54 5.86
CA ARG A 150 36.10 22.39 6.05
C ARG A 150 36.93 23.12 4.99
N ARG A 151 36.36 23.44 3.83
CA ARG A 151 37.08 24.04 2.69
C ARG A 151 36.90 25.56 2.55
N ILE A 152 35.94 26.14 3.28
CA ILE A 152 35.57 27.57 3.27
C ILE A 152 36.02 28.20 4.58
#